data_AF-A0A0D8CH05-F1
#
_entry.id   AF-A0A0D8CH05-F1
#
_cell.length_a   1.000
_cell.length_b   1.000
_cell.length_c   1.000
_cell.angle_alpha   90.00
_cell.angle_beta   90.00
_cell.angle_gamma   90.00
#
_symmetry.space_group_name_H-M   'P 1'
#
loop_
_entity.id
_entity.type
_entity.pdbx_description
1 polymer ?
#
loop_
_entity_poly.entity_id
_entity_poly.type
_entity_poly.pdbx_seq_one_letter_code
_entity_poly.pdbx_strand_id
1 'polypeptide(L)'
;MELVYVSSDGQDHWIDAKLRSTLTLDQAIAQSQPGQMIRMIAGDYCFANPLRFPRSGTADQPIIVRGEPDAVFDAGKLPDPTVSASNPGRDGYAVFQLIDVAHIRLELFTIKRAWPSAVYIENSHDLTFRDLDIAEGTYAFYANGEQTWGISISDCRWVQDPNIWRQIRWDEIHDGKDEDGNVIKVKYRYLNGAFFGSDDIIGDVEIIRNDICDCYNGIRMDVSSHNLDAPVGSFNRDVRIFDNRFRYIRDNPVEPEATAVGWWIGRNRFYNCHKLFSQDGVRGGFWYYFGNICWFDSRPGPEGDEYNGGAVFKLGKGGSVPQPDYVSNCFHNSFFLRQKYIKKGTTRGLTNARNAIEHADPTKLPEDLMPLDQTFFGPADKLDLSSDGSLPVLFKGDLVNHPTYPDVFDPYNGVLSDPRASSIPLFEDGLGGRFDLRPEHREGYCEKLRIPMPDGSTWKCDRTFWPGAITDGDIFAGPDYVPVDLGYIRGLPSCDD
;
A
#
# COMPACT_ATOMS: atom_id res chain seq x y z
N MET A 1 -9.66 31.54 -12.14
CA MET A 1 -10.36 30.58 -11.27
C MET A 1 -11.47 31.34 -10.56
N GLU A 2 -12.70 30.96 -10.83
CA GLU A 2 -13.89 31.54 -10.19
C GLU A 2 -14.06 30.91 -8.80
N LEU A 3 -14.51 31.69 -7.82
CA LEU A 3 -14.61 31.26 -6.43
C LEU A 3 -16.07 31.23 -5.97
N VAL A 4 -16.51 30.08 -5.46
CA VAL A 4 -17.82 29.86 -4.87
C VAL A 4 -17.63 29.59 -3.38
N TYR A 5 -18.25 30.40 -2.52
CA TYR A 5 -18.17 30.21 -1.07
C TYR A 5 -19.28 29.28 -0.60
N VAL A 6 -18.94 28.35 0.29
CA VAL A 6 -19.84 27.34 0.84
C VAL A 6 -19.82 27.36 2.35
N SER A 7 -21.00 27.32 2.96
CA SER A 7 -21.20 27.11 4.40
C SER A 7 -22.15 25.94 4.63
N SER A 8 -22.24 25.46 5.87
CA SER A 8 -23.14 24.35 6.21
C SER A 8 -24.62 24.71 6.16
N ASP A 9 -24.97 26.00 6.28
CA ASP A 9 -26.35 26.50 6.28
C ASP A 9 -26.75 27.28 5.02
N GLY A 10 -25.79 27.54 4.12
CA GLY A 10 -26.00 28.31 2.89
C GLY A 10 -26.39 29.77 3.11
N GLN A 11 -26.10 30.34 4.28
CA GLN A 11 -26.46 31.73 4.62
C GLN A 11 -25.33 32.72 4.29
N ASP A 12 -25.55 34.00 4.61
CA ASP A 12 -24.49 35.01 4.54
C ASP A 12 -23.52 34.87 5.72
N HIS A 13 -22.22 34.83 5.44
CA HIS A 13 -21.16 34.70 6.45
C HIS A 13 -20.09 35.78 6.30
N TRP A 14 -19.40 36.11 7.38
CA TRP A 14 -18.22 36.98 7.35
C TRP A 14 -17.00 36.16 6.91
N ILE A 15 -16.56 36.36 5.66
CA ILE A 15 -15.46 35.62 5.04
C ILE A 15 -14.48 36.63 4.44
N ASP A 16 -13.20 36.50 4.82
CA ASP A 16 -12.13 37.42 4.42
C ASP A 16 -12.49 38.90 4.72
N ALA A 17 -12.96 39.16 5.95
CA ALA A 17 -13.37 40.48 6.44
C ALA A 17 -14.50 41.16 5.63
N LYS A 18 -15.34 40.38 4.95
CA LYS A 18 -16.54 40.89 4.25
C LYS A 18 -17.71 39.94 4.42
N LEU A 19 -18.92 40.47 4.52
CA LEU A 19 -20.15 39.66 4.42
C LEU A 19 -20.30 39.12 2.99
N ARG A 20 -20.43 37.80 2.84
CA ARG A 20 -20.56 37.09 1.57
C ARG A 20 -21.69 36.08 1.63
N SER A 21 -22.49 36.02 0.58
CA SER A 21 -23.45 34.95 0.38
C SER A 21 -22.73 33.65 0.04
N THR A 22 -23.22 32.57 0.63
CA THR A 22 -22.70 31.23 0.42
C THR A 22 -23.78 30.32 -0.16
N LEU A 23 -23.36 29.20 -0.74
CA LEU A 23 -24.25 28.09 -1.07
C LEU A 23 -24.05 26.97 -0.04
N THR A 24 -25.00 26.04 0.03
CA THR A 24 -24.67 24.72 0.60
C THR A 24 -23.77 23.97 -0.38
N LEU A 25 -23.01 22.98 0.13
CA LEU A 25 -22.05 22.26 -0.73
C LEU A 25 -22.72 21.47 -1.86
N ASP A 26 -23.86 20.83 -1.59
CA ASP A 26 -24.62 20.08 -2.58
C ASP A 26 -25.10 21.00 -3.72
N GLN A 27 -25.53 22.22 -3.39
CA GLN A 27 -25.89 23.23 -4.38
C GLN A 27 -24.68 23.69 -5.19
N ALA A 28 -23.55 23.95 -4.54
CA ALA A 28 -22.32 24.37 -5.22
C ALA A 28 -21.78 23.29 -6.17
N ILE A 29 -21.79 22.01 -5.74
CA ILE A 29 -21.38 20.89 -6.60
C ILE A 29 -22.35 20.70 -7.77
N ALA A 30 -23.67 20.75 -7.54
CA ALA A 30 -24.67 20.61 -8.59
C ALA A 30 -24.57 21.72 -9.67
N GLN A 31 -24.10 22.91 -9.30
CA GLN A 31 -23.94 24.06 -10.19
C GLN A 31 -22.52 24.20 -10.76
N SER A 32 -21.58 23.36 -10.29
CA SER A 32 -20.16 23.49 -10.58
C SER A 32 -19.82 23.54 -12.07
N GLN A 33 -18.81 24.34 -12.42
CA GLN A 33 -18.26 24.50 -13.77
C GLN A 33 -16.74 24.27 -13.77
N PRO A 34 -16.15 23.80 -14.88
CA PRO A 34 -14.69 23.75 -15.04
C PRO A 34 -14.01 25.07 -14.63
N GLY A 35 -12.95 24.97 -13.83
CA GLY A 35 -12.17 26.12 -13.37
C GLY A 35 -12.74 26.85 -12.16
N GLN A 36 -13.79 26.32 -11.53
CA GLN A 36 -14.32 26.80 -10.26
C GLN A 36 -13.59 26.17 -9.07
N MET A 37 -13.37 27.00 -8.06
CA MET A 37 -13.00 26.59 -6.71
C MET A 37 -14.21 26.78 -5.79
N ILE A 38 -14.70 25.69 -5.23
CA ILE A 38 -15.72 25.63 -4.19
C ILE A 38 -14.99 25.65 -2.85
N ARG A 39 -14.95 26.81 -2.19
CA ARG A 39 -14.28 27.01 -0.90
C ARG A 39 -15.29 26.87 0.25
N MET A 40 -15.14 25.82 1.04
CA MET A 40 -15.92 25.58 2.24
C MET A 40 -15.26 26.29 3.41
N ILE A 41 -16.03 27.07 4.17
CA ILE A 41 -15.56 27.64 5.43
C ILE A 41 -15.59 26.60 6.55
N ALA A 42 -14.99 26.90 7.69
CA ALA A 42 -15.07 26.05 8.87
C ALA A 42 -16.54 25.75 9.26
N GLY A 43 -16.82 24.50 9.62
CA GLY A 43 -18.16 24.07 9.99
C GLY A 43 -18.40 22.57 9.84
N ASP A 44 -19.48 22.09 10.43
CA ASP A 44 -19.95 20.71 10.30
C ASP A 44 -20.92 20.56 9.13
N TYR A 45 -20.57 19.72 8.17
CA TYR A 45 -21.33 19.41 6.98
C TYR A 45 -21.91 17.99 7.08
N CYS A 46 -23.24 17.88 7.00
CA CYS A 46 -23.95 16.62 7.16
C CYS A 46 -24.79 16.32 5.91
N PHE A 47 -24.57 15.16 5.28
CA PHE A 47 -25.29 14.74 4.08
C PHE A 47 -25.90 13.36 4.24
N ALA A 48 -27.22 13.29 4.08
CA ALA A 48 -27.93 12.01 4.06
C ALA A 48 -27.54 11.16 2.83
N ASN A 49 -27.32 11.82 1.69
CA ASN A 49 -27.04 11.23 0.39
C ASN A 49 -25.61 11.58 -0.08
N PRO A 50 -24.98 10.72 -0.91
CA PRO A 50 -23.69 11.02 -1.52
C PRO A 50 -23.69 12.29 -2.37
N LEU A 51 -22.56 13.01 -2.36
CA LEU A 51 -22.30 14.14 -3.25
C LEU A 51 -21.76 13.62 -4.59
N ARG A 52 -22.46 13.94 -5.68
CA ARG A 52 -22.11 13.54 -7.04
C ARG A 52 -21.86 14.76 -7.91
N PHE A 53 -20.74 14.77 -8.62
CA PHE A 53 -20.44 15.82 -9.58
C PHE A 53 -21.22 15.58 -10.86
N PRO A 54 -21.94 16.59 -11.38
CA PRO A 54 -22.71 16.43 -12.62
C PRO A 54 -21.85 16.52 -13.88
N ARG A 55 -20.57 16.90 -13.75
CA ARG A 55 -19.65 17.11 -14.87
C ARG A 55 -18.19 17.06 -14.43
N SER A 56 -17.32 16.84 -15.40
CA SER A 56 -15.87 16.92 -15.27
C SER A 56 -15.36 18.36 -15.26
N GLY A 57 -14.17 18.57 -14.70
CA GLY A 57 -13.31 19.68 -15.07
C GLY A 57 -12.57 19.41 -16.38
N THR A 58 -11.50 20.16 -16.63
CA THR A 58 -10.50 19.86 -17.67
C THR A 58 -9.10 19.91 -17.06
N ALA A 59 -8.09 19.42 -17.78
CA ALA A 59 -6.70 19.47 -17.35
C ALA A 59 -6.26 20.89 -16.92
N ASP A 60 -6.65 21.92 -17.68
CA ASP A 60 -6.33 23.32 -17.39
C ASP A 60 -7.33 24.00 -16.43
N GLN A 61 -8.53 23.45 -16.30
CA GLN A 61 -9.63 24.02 -15.53
C GLN A 61 -10.32 22.94 -14.69
N PRO A 62 -9.63 22.39 -13.67
CA PRO A 62 -10.23 21.42 -12.76
C PRO A 62 -11.37 22.05 -11.95
N ILE A 63 -12.27 21.21 -11.46
CA ILE A 63 -13.22 21.61 -10.41
C ILE A 63 -12.58 21.27 -9.07
N ILE A 64 -12.45 22.25 -8.18
CA ILE A 64 -11.76 22.09 -6.90
C ILE A 64 -12.77 22.27 -5.77
N VAL A 65 -12.94 21.27 -4.91
CA VAL A 65 -13.58 21.42 -3.60
C VAL A 65 -12.49 21.51 -2.56
N ARG A 66 -12.43 22.65 -1.88
CA ARG A 66 -11.41 22.92 -0.88
C ARG A 66 -12.03 23.40 0.42
N GLY A 67 -11.70 22.74 1.52
CA GLY A 67 -12.09 23.21 2.84
C GLY A 67 -11.12 24.24 3.42
N GLU A 68 -11.55 24.83 4.52
CA GLU A 68 -10.69 25.49 5.49
C GLU A 68 -10.39 24.52 6.64
N PRO A 69 -9.37 24.79 7.48
CA PRO A 69 -9.24 24.12 8.76
C PRO A 69 -10.59 24.09 9.48
N ASP A 70 -10.93 22.96 10.09
CA ASP A 70 -12.21 22.72 10.76
C ASP A 70 -13.46 22.64 9.85
N ALA A 71 -13.30 22.50 8.53
CA ALA A 71 -14.35 22.00 7.66
C ALA A 71 -14.47 20.47 7.82
N VAL A 72 -15.58 20.00 8.40
CA VAL A 72 -15.75 18.61 8.82
C VAL A 72 -16.99 17.99 8.20
N PHE A 73 -16.83 16.87 7.51
CA PHE A 73 -17.91 16.02 7.05
C PHE A 73 -18.18 14.95 8.09
N ASP A 74 -19.36 15.02 8.71
CA ASP A 74 -19.82 13.96 9.59
C ASP A 74 -20.97 13.20 8.92
N ALA A 75 -20.65 12.05 8.34
CA ALA A 75 -21.62 11.27 7.58
C ALA A 75 -22.63 10.53 8.48
N GLY A 76 -22.32 10.35 9.76
CA GLY A 76 -23.19 9.68 10.73
C GLY A 76 -23.62 8.26 10.32
N LYS A 77 -22.86 7.60 9.44
CA LYS A 77 -23.16 6.22 9.01
C LYS A 77 -22.59 5.23 10.02
N LEU A 78 -23.26 4.10 10.13
CA LEU A 78 -22.83 2.98 10.96
C LEU A 78 -22.05 1.97 10.10
N PRO A 79 -21.18 1.15 10.71
CA PRO A 79 -20.47 0.09 10.00
C PRO A 79 -21.41 -0.79 9.18
N ASP A 80 -20.99 -1.09 7.95
CA ASP A 80 -21.71 -1.95 7.02
C ASP A 80 -21.10 -3.37 7.03
N PRO A 81 -21.69 -4.34 7.74
CA PRO A 81 -21.16 -5.71 7.80
C PRO A 81 -21.33 -6.48 6.49
N THR A 82 -22.01 -5.93 5.48
CA THR A 82 -22.17 -6.58 4.18
C THR A 82 -20.96 -6.38 3.27
N VAL A 83 -20.15 -5.36 3.52
CA VAL A 83 -18.92 -5.05 2.78
C VAL A 83 -17.71 -5.59 3.55
N SER A 84 -16.86 -6.36 2.87
CA SER A 84 -15.63 -6.95 3.43
C SER A 84 -14.78 -7.43 2.26
N ALA A 85 -13.63 -6.81 2.04
CA ALA A 85 -12.70 -7.13 0.95
C ALA A 85 -13.39 -7.26 -0.41
N SER A 86 -14.29 -6.32 -0.72
CA SER A 86 -15.15 -6.39 -1.89
C SER A 86 -15.59 -4.99 -2.31
N ASN A 87 -15.96 -4.86 -3.59
CA ASN A 87 -16.60 -3.66 -4.10
C ASN A 87 -17.80 -3.23 -3.23
N PRO A 88 -17.77 -2.04 -2.61
CA PRO A 88 -18.95 -1.51 -1.91
C PRO A 88 -20.09 -1.16 -2.86
N GLY A 89 -19.78 -1.00 -4.16
CA GLY A 89 -20.73 -0.71 -5.23
C GLY A 89 -21.26 0.71 -5.22
N ARG A 90 -21.85 1.10 -6.34
CA ARG A 90 -22.46 2.43 -6.56
C ARG A 90 -23.59 2.77 -5.59
N ASP A 91 -24.29 1.74 -5.08
CA ASP A 91 -25.38 1.88 -4.13
C ASP A 91 -24.89 2.00 -2.68
N GLY A 92 -23.63 1.62 -2.42
CA GLY A 92 -22.96 1.85 -1.14
C GLY A 92 -22.76 3.34 -0.89
N TYR A 93 -22.89 3.75 0.38
CA TYR A 93 -22.68 5.15 0.73
C TYR A 93 -21.20 5.54 0.63
N ALA A 94 -20.96 6.71 0.03
CA ALA A 94 -19.74 7.47 0.22
C ALA A 94 -20.09 8.95 0.35
N VAL A 95 -19.25 9.75 1.02
CA VAL A 95 -19.47 11.21 1.06
C VAL A 95 -19.37 11.78 -0.35
N PHE A 96 -18.32 11.40 -1.07
CA PHE A 96 -18.13 11.74 -2.49
C PHE A 96 -18.23 10.50 -3.36
N GLN A 97 -19.12 10.56 -4.36
CA GLN A 97 -19.21 9.58 -5.43
C GLN A 97 -18.80 10.24 -6.74
N LEU A 98 -17.60 9.90 -7.21
CA LEU A 98 -17.00 10.38 -8.45
C LEU A 98 -17.22 9.32 -9.52
N ILE A 99 -18.29 9.49 -10.30
CA ILE A 99 -18.77 8.51 -11.27
C ILE A 99 -18.82 9.18 -12.63
N ASP A 100 -18.15 8.58 -13.63
CA ASP A 100 -18.10 9.09 -15.00
C ASP A 100 -17.62 10.56 -15.08
N VAL A 101 -16.63 10.93 -14.26
CA VAL A 101 -16.08 12.30 -14.18
C VAL A 101 -14.56 12.33 -14.27
N ALA A 102 -14.02 13.50 -14.58
CA ALA A 102 -12.59 13.73 -14.62
C ALA A 102 -12.17 15.10 -14.07
N HIS A 103 -10.89 15.23 -13.73
CA HIS A 103 -10.26 16.50 -13.32
C HIS A 103 -10.94 17.17 -12.11
N ILE A 104 -11.24 16.36 -11.09
CA ILE A 104 -11.81 16.82 -9.81
C ILE A 104 -10.73 16.79 -8.74
N ARG A 105 -10.67 17.83 -7.91
CA ARG A 105 -9.76 17.91 -6.76
C ARG A 105 -10.53 18.09 -5.47
N LEU A 106 -10.20 17.27 -4.47
CA LEU A 106 -10.72 17.36 -3.11
C LEU A 106 -9.57 17.68 -2.16
N GLU A 107 -9.65 18.82 -1.47
CA GLU A 107 -8.53 19.37 -0.71
C GLU A 107 -8.93 19.87 0.68
N LEU A 108 -8.11 19.59 1.70
CA LEU A 108 -8.10 20.31 2.99
C LEU A 108 -9.44 20.23 3.78
N PHE A 109 -9.86 19.05 4.22
CA PHE A 109 -11.00 18.88 5.13
C PHE A 109 -10.99 17.50 5.80
N THR A 110 -11.84 17.33 6.81
CA THR A 110 -11.99 16.07 7.55
C THR A 110 -13.22 15.29 7.11
N ILE A 111 -13.14 13.97 6.95
CA ILE A 111 -14.29 13.07 6.79
C ILE A 111 -14.31 12.06 7.95
N LYS A 112 -15.46 11.92 8.62
CA LYS A 112 -15.64 10.94 9.70
C LYS A 112 -16.95 10.18 9.56
N ARG A 113 -16.96 8.93 10.05
CA ARG A 113 -18.13 8.04 10.12
C ARG A 113 -18.79 7.80 8.76
N ALA A 114 -17.97 7.68 7.71
CA ALA A 114 -18.40 7.40 6.34
C ALA A 114 -18.22 5.90 6.05
N TRP A 115 -19.30 5.15 6.16
CA TRP A 115 -19.35 3.71 5.92
C TRP A 115 -20.24 3.41 4.70
N PRO A 116 -19.81 2.52 3.79
CA PRO A 116 -18.55 1.79 3.77
C PRO A 116 -17.32 2.65 3.38
N SER A 117 -17.49 3.73 2.61
CA SER A 117 -16.35 4.48 2.07
C SER A 117 -16.43 5.99 2.32
N ALA A 118 -15.29 6.68 2.43
CA ALA A 118 -15.29 8.15 2.40
C ALA A 118 -15.42 8.68 0.97
N VAL A 119 -14.67 8.10 0.03
CA VAL A 119 -14.72 8.41 -1.40
C VAL A 119 -14.90 7.12 -2.21
N TYR A 120 -15.85 7.12 -3.14
CA TYR A 120 -16.04 6.07 -4.13
C TYR A 120 -15.83 6.64 -5.54
N ILE A 121 -15.07 5.93 -6.36
CA ILE A 121 -14.64 6.31 -7.69
C ILE A 121 -15.07 5.21 -8.67
N GLU A 122 -15.72 5.58 -9.76
CA GLU A 122 -16.12 4.64 -10.80
C GLU A 122 -16.00 5.27 -12.19
N ASN A 123 -15.36 4.55 -13.12
CA ASN A 123 -15.12 4.98 -14.50
C ASN A 123 -14.67 6.45 -14.63
N SER A 124 -13.73 6.86 -13.77
CA SER A 124 -13.34 8.26 -13.60
C SER A 124 -11.82 8.42 -13.62
N HIS A 125 -11.32 9.58 -14.03
CA HIS A 125 -9.87 9.78 -14.17
C HIS A 125 -9.36 11.17 -13.85
N ASP A 126 -8.04 11.30 -13.71
CA ASP A 126 -7.35 12.56 -13.36
C ASP A 126 -7.92 13.19 -12.07
N LEU A 127 -8.01 12.39 -11.01
CA LEU A 127 -8.57 12.78 -9.72
C LEU A 127 -7.46 13.07 -8.72
N THR A 128 -7.62 14.12 -7.91
CA THR A 128 -6.63 14.49 -6.88
C THR A 128 -7.28 14.62 -5.52
N PHE A 129 -6.67 13.98 -4.52
CA PHE A 129 -7.05 14.05 -3.11
C PHE A 129 -5.85 14.50 -2.31
N ARG A 130 -6.01 15.61 -1.56
CA ARG A 130 -4.88 16.22 -0.86
C ARG A 130 -5.27 16.76 0.50
N ASP A 131 -4.39 16.56 1.49
CA ASP A 131 -4.56 17.15 2.83
C ASP A 131 -5.92 16.77 3.46
N LEU A 132 -6.39 15.53 3.24
CA LEU A 132 -7.62 15.01 3.84
C LEU A 132 -7.30 14.26 5.15
N ASP A 133 -8.09 14.48 6.19
CA ASP A 133 -8.05 13.68 7.43
C ASP A 133 -9.30 12.81 7.51
N ILE A 134 -9.14 11.49 7.39
CA ILE A 134 -10.24 10.55 7.31
C ILE A 134 -10.22 9.66 8.55
N ALA A 135 -11.38 9.47 9.17
CA ALA A 135 -11.55 8.56 10.30
C ALA A 135 -12.70 7.59 10.07
N GLU A 136 -12.47 6.33 10.45
CA GLU A 136 -13.39 5.21 10.25
C GLU A 136 -13.62 4.87 8.77
N GLY A 137 -14.56 3.96 8.50
CA GLY A 137 -14.87 3.45 7.16
C GLY A 137 -14.21 2.10 6.88
N THR A 138 -14.83 1.30 6.02
CA THR A 138 -14.18 0.10 5.46
C THR A 138 -13.07 0.54 4.51
N TYR A 139 -13.31 1.60 3.74
CA TYR A 139 -12.34 2.21 2.84
C TYR A 139 -12.24 3.73 3.02
N ALA A 140 -11.03 4.29 2.98
CA ALA A 140 -10.90 5.73 2.78
C ALA A 140 -11.22 6.07 1.32
N PHE A 141 -10.64 5.33 0.38
CA PHE A 141 -10.88 5.44 -1.05
C PHE A 141 -11.19 4.06 -1.63
N TYR A 142 -12.24 3.97 -2.44
CA TYR A 142 -12.50 2.80 -3.27
C TYR A 142 -12.62 3.20 -4.74
N ALA A 143 -11.90 2.53 -5.63
CA ALA A 143 -11.92 2.78 -7.07
C ALA A 143 -12.37 1.56 -7.86
N ASN A 144 -13.20 1.76 -8.88
CA ASN A 144 -13.78 0.65 -9.63
C ASN A 144 -13.86 0.96 -11.14
N GLY A 145 -13.76 -0.08 -11.95
CA GLY A 145 -14.19 -0.06 -13.34
C GLY A 145 -13.08 0.24 -14.34
N GLU A 146 -13.24 -0.36 -15.52
CA GLU A 146 -12.22 -0.48 -16.57
C GLU A 146 -11.80 0.84 -17.22
N GLN A 147 -12.50 1.94 -16.90
CA GLN A 147 -12.18 3.28 -17.39
C GLN A 147 -11.55 4.17 -16.31
N THR A 148 -11.29 3.62 -15.12
CA THR A 148 -10.70 4.36 -14.01
C THR A 148 -9.18 4.33 -14.08
N TRP A 149 -8.56 5.51 -14.04
CA TRP A 149 -7.10 5.69 -14.02
C TRP A 149 -6.70 7.08 -13.53
N GLY A 150 -5.42 7.33 -13.27
CA GLY A 150 -4.93 8.69 -12.98
C GLY A 150 -5.45 9.23 -11.63
N ILE A 151 -5.20 8.51 -10.55
CA ILE A 151 -5.64 8.88 -9.19
C ILE A 151 -4.40 9.29 -8.38
N SER A 152 -4.39 10.51 -7.83
CA SER A 152 -3.34 10.99 -6.92
C SER A 152 -3.89 11.26 -5.54
N ILE A 153 -3.32 10.61 -4.52
CA ILE A 153 -3.67 10.74 -3.10
C ILE A 153 -2.40 11.14 -2.34
N SER A 154 -2.37 12.37 -1.84
CA SER A 154 -1.17 12.91 -1.20
C SER A 154 -1.44 13.64 0.10
N ASP A 155 -0.48 13.56 1.02
CA ASP A 155 -0.52 14.30 2.28
C ASP A 155 -1.80 14.06 3.11
N CYS A 156 -2.46 12.90 2.93
CA CYS A 156 -3.68 12.53 3.65
C CYS A 156 -3.36 11.68 4.88
N ARG A 157 -4.30 11.66 5.83
CA ARG A 157 -4.27 10.79 7.01
C ARG A 157 -5.51 9.92 7.04
N TRP A 158 -5.35 8.65 7.40
CA TRP A 158 -6.46 7.75 7.69
C TRP A 158 -6.21 6.92 8.94
N VAL A 159 -7.21 6.88 9.82
CA VAL A 159 -7.30 5.96 10.95
C VAL A 159 -8.60 5.17 10.83
N GLN A 160 -8.52 3.86 10.64
CA GLN A 160 -9.71 3.03 10.52
C GLN A 160 -10.33 2.73 11.89
N ASP A 161 -9.62 1.97 12.73
CA ASP A 161 -10.06 1.67 14.10
C ASP A 161 -8.84 1.33 14.98
N PRO A 162 -8.53 2.14 16.02
CA PRO A 162 -7.39 1.93 16.93
C PRO A 162 -7.33 0.57 17.63
N ASN A 163 -8.45 -0.16 17.67
CA ASN A 163 -8.53 -1.48 18.31
C ASN A 163 -8.01 -2.60 17.40
N ILE A 164 -7.92 -2.38 16.09
CA ILE A 164 -7.56 -3.39 15.10
C ILE A 164 -6.24 -4.08 15.43
N TRP A 165 -5.20 -3.32 15.79
CA TRP A 165 -3.86 -3.89 15.94
C TRP A 165 -3.71 -4.78 17.17
N ARG A 166 -4.16 -4.36 18.35
CA ARG A 166 -3.92 -5.12 19.62
C ARG A 166 -5.13 -5.86 20.16
N GLN A 167 -6.35 -5.40 19.89
CA GLN A 167 -7.52 -5.83 20.67
C GLN A 167 -8.42 -6.79 19.89
N ILE A 168 -8.40 -6.73 18.56
CA ILE A 168 -9.25 -7.57 17.71
C ILE A 168 -8.43 -8.73 17.16
N ARG A 169 -8.95 -9.96 17.29
CA ARG A 169 -8.28 -11.12 16.71
C ARG A 169 -8.39 -11.10 15.19
N TRP A 170 -7.39 -11.65 14.50
CA TRP A 170 -7.40 -11.70 13.04
C TRP A 170 -8.64 -12.41 12.48
N ASP A 171 -9.00 -13.54 13.10
CA ASP A 171 -10.14 -14.39 12.72
C ASP A 171 -11.51 -13.78 13.05
N GLU A 172 -11.55 -12.64 13.73
CA GLU A 172 -12.79 -11.87 13.95
C GLU A 172 -12.99 -10.76 12.89
N ILE A 173 -11.99 -10.50 12.04
CA ILE A 173 -12.04 -9.54 10.92
C ILE A 173 -12.02 -10.27 9.57
N HIS A 174 -11.10 -11.23 9.41
CA HIS A 174 -10.94 -11.96 8.16
C HIS A 174 -12.03 -13.02 8.01
N ASP A 175 -12.89 -12.86 7.00
CA ASP A 175 -13.92 -13.85 6.73
C ASP A 175 -13.29 -15.22 6.47
N GLY A 176 -13.79 -16.24 7.19
CA GLY A 176 -13.36 -17.62 7.02
C GLY A 176 -14.15 -18.35 5.93
N LYS A 177 -13.85 -19.62 5.73
CA LYS A 177 -14.71 -20.55 4.98
C LYS A 177 -15.01 -21.78 5.84
N ASP A 178 -16.24 -22.27 5.77
CA ASP A 178 -16.61 -23.56 6.37
C ASP A 178 -16.09 -24.74 5.52
N GLU A 179 -16.36 -25.98 5.95
CA GLU A 179 -15.93 -27.20 5.27
C GLU A 179 -16.51 -27.32 3.84
N ASP A 180 -17.65 -26.69 3.59
CA ASP A 180 -18.34 -26.64 2.30
C ASP A 180 -17.88 -25.45 1.43
N GLY A 181 -16.97 -24.61 1.94
CA GLY A 181 -16.42 -23.45 1.26
C GLY A 181 -17.27 -22.19 1.35
N ASN A 182 -18.35 -22.17 2.15
CA ASN A 182 -19.18 -20.99 2.34
C ASN A 182 -18.46 -19.96 3.22
N VAL A 183 -18.65 -18.68 2.90
CA VAL A 183 -18.05 -17.58 3.67
C VAL A 183 -18.66 -17.52 5.08
N ILE A 184 -17.82 -17.65 6.10
CA ILE A 184 -18.20 -17.46 7.50
C ILE A 184 -18.11 -15.96 7.80
N LYS A 185 -19.27 -15.34 8.07
CA LYS A 185 -19.32 -13.93 8.43
C LYS A 185 -18.88 -13.72 9.87
N VAL A 186 -17.91 -12.83 10.08
CA VAL A 186 -17.32 -12.54 11.39
C VAL A 186 -17.71 -11.16 11.92
N LYS A 187 -17.54 -10.95 13.23
CA LYS A 187 -18.06 -9.79 13.98
C LYS A 187 -17.57 -8.45 13.44
N TYR A 188 -16.29 -8.36 13.06
CA TYR A 188 -15.63 -7.14 12.64
C TYR A 188 -15.29 -7.16 11.14
N ARG A 189 -15.98 -7.96 10.33
CA ARG A 189 -15.69 -8.08 8.88
C ARG A 189 -15.76 -6.74 8.13
N TYR A 190 -16.54 -5.78 8.59
CA TYR A 190 -16.60 -4.44 8.00
C TYR A 190 -15.27 -3.68 8.09
N LEU A 191 -14.35 -4.12 8.96
CA LEU A 191 -12.98 -3.58 9.04
C LEU A 191 -12.05 -4.19 7.99
N ASN A 192 -12.44 -5.29 7.34
CA ASN A 192 -11.68 -5.91 6.26
C ASN A 192 -11.77 -5.04 5.00
N GLY A 193 -11.01 -3.96 4.99
CA GLY A 193 -10.89 -3.03 3.87
C GLY A 193 -9.49 -2.44 3.82
N ALA A 194 -9.36 -1.28 3.18
CA ALA A 194 -8.07 -0.69 2.84
C ALA A 194 -8.12 0.84 2.81
N PHE A 195 -6.97 1.50 2.96
CA PHE A 195 -6.86 2.94 2.70
C PHE A 195 -7.23 3.22 1.25
N PHE A 196 -6.67 2.44 0.33
CA PHE A 196 -7.04 2.43 -1.07
C PHE A 196 -7.42 1.00 -1.48
N GLY A 197 -8.71 0.79 -1.74
CA GLY A 197 -9.25 -0.43 -2.33
C GLY A 197 -9.58 -0.23 -3.80
N SER A 198 -9.42 -1.24 -4.65
CA SER A 198 -9.96 -1.15 -6.01
C SER A 198 -10.25 -2.48 -6.69
N ASP A 199 -11.16 -2.44 -7.67
CA ASP A 199 -11.35 -3.52 -8.65
C ASP A 199 -11.26 -2.97 -10.08
N ASP A 200 -10.63 -3.74 -10.97
CA ASP A 200 -10.71 -3.56 -12.42
C ASP A 200 -10.28 -2.17 -12.92
N ILE A 201 -9.41 -1.45 -12.17
CA ILE A 201 -8.91 -0.14 -12.61
C ILE A 201 -7.67 -0.33 -13.49
N ILE A 202 -7.51 0.51 -14.52
CA ILE A 202 -6.35 0.44 -15.42
C ILE A 202 -5.06 0.66 -14.62
N GLY A 203 -5.06 1.66 -13.73
CA GLY A 203 -3.92 2.02 -12.90
C GLY A 203 -3.56 3.50 -12.99
N ASP A 204 -2.26 3.82 -13.05
CA ASP A 204 -1.73 5.18 -12.88
C ASP A 204 -2.19 5.80 -11.55
N VAL A 205 -1.83 5.13 -10.47
CA VAL A 205 -2.20 5.50 -9.11
C VAL A 205 -0.97 6.01 -8.37
N GLU A 206 -1.09 7.17 -7.73
CA GLU A 206 -0.05 7.78 -6.91
C GLU A 206 -0.54 7.94 -5.48
N ILE A 207 0.17 7.32 -4.52
CA ILE A 207 -0.11 7.38 -3.09
C ILE A 207 1.17 7.84 -2.40
N ILE A 208 1.23 9.12 -2.02
CA ILE A 208 2.47 9.76 -1.57
C ILE A 208 2.32 10.55 -0.27
N ARG A 209 3.28 10.38 0.67
CA ARG A 209 3.34 11.15 1.93
C ARG A 209 2.09 11.05 2.82
N ASN A 210 1.36 9.94 2.75
CA ASN A 210 0.19 9.70 3.58
C ASN A 210 0.57 9.08 4.95
N ASP A 211 -0.27 9.29 5.97
CA ASP A 211 -0.21 8.60 7.26
C ASP A 211 -1.40 7.63 7.39
N ILE A 212 -1.12 6.34 7.20
CA ILE A 212 -2.11 5.25 7.11
C ILE A 212 -1.97 4.40 8.37
N CYS A 213 -2.98 4.40 9.23
CA CYS A 213 -2.85 3.93 10.60
C CYS A 213 -4.02 3.07 11.07
N ASP A 214 -3.74 2.09 11.92
CA ASP A 214 -4.71 1.27 12.64
C ASP A 214 -5.80 0.71 11.72
N CYS A 215 -5.38 0.04 10.64
CA CYS A 215 -6.27 -0.46 9.62
C CYS A 215 -5.95 -1.90 9.21
N TYR A 216 -6.89 -2.55 8.55
CA TYR A 216 -6.72 -3.93 8.14
C TYR A 216 -5.68 -4.09 7.03
N ASN A 217 -5.92 -3.47 5.86
CA ASN A 217 -4.93 -3.32 4.79
C ASN A 217 -4.59 -1.84 4.53
N GLY A 218 -3.41 -1.60 3.96
CA GLY A 218 -3.05 -0.29 3.42
C GLY A 218 -3.63 -0.12 2.02
N ILE A 219 -3.02 -0.76 1.03
CA ILE A 219 -3.38 -0.65 -0.37
C ILE A 219 -3.71 -2.05 -0.88
N ARG A 220 -4.93 -2.22 -1.41
CA ARG A 220 -5.40 -3.48 -1.98
C ARG A 220 -6.06 -3.23 -3.33
N MET A 221 -5.49 -3.80 -4.40
CA MET A 221 -6.01 -3.62 -5.75
C MET A 221 -6.21 -4.98 -6.41
N ASP A 222 -7.45 -5.29 -6.76
CA ASP A 222 -7.88 -6.60 -7.27
C ASP A 222 -8.41 -6.50 -8.71
N VAL A 223 -8.63 -7.65 -9.33
CA VAL A 223 -9.30 -7.81 -10.61
C VAL A 223 -10.43 -8.80 -10.39
N SER A 224 -11.63 -8.40 -10.77
CA SER A 224 -12.80 -9.22 -10.53
C SER A 224 -12.79 -10.47 -11.42
N SER A 225 -13.62 -11.46 -11.05
CA SER A 225 -13.62 -12.77 -11.69
C SER A 225 -13.87 -12.75 -13.20
N HIS A 226 -14.56 -11.73 -13.72
CA HIS A 226 -14.85 -11.63 -15.16
C HIS A 226 -13.65 -11.13 -15.99
N ASN A 227 -12.67 -10.52 -15.33
CA ASN A 227 -11.51 -9.89 -15.95
C ASN A 227 -10.19 -10.63 -15.68
N LEU A 228 -10.22 -11.78 -15.00
CA LEU A 228 -9.02 -12.57 -14.69
C LEU A 228 -8.25 -13.04 -15.93
N ASP A 229 -8.95 -13.24 -17.06
CA ASP A 229 -8.35 -13.66 -18.33
C ASP A 229 -7.79 -12.47 -19.15
N ALA A 230 -7.93 -11.24 -18.67
CA ALA A 230 -7.42 -10.07 -19.36
C ALA A 230 -5.88 -10.13 -19.49
N PRO A 231 -5.30 -9.67 -20.62
CA PRO A 231 -3.86 -9.64 -20.78
C PRO A 231 -3.17 -8.86 -19.64
N VAL A 232 -2.00 -9.34 -19.21
CA VAL A 232 -1.18 -8.66 -18.20
C VAL A 232 -0.94 -7.19 -18.58
N GLY A 233 -1.04 -6.31 -17.59
CA GLY A 233 -0.97 -4.85 -17.76
C GLY A 233 -2.25 -4.16 -18.24
N SER A 234 -3.37 -4.90 -18.38
CA SER A 234 -4.69 -4.28 -18.63
C SER A 234 -5.23 -3.56 -17.40
N PHE A 235 -4.99 -4.10 -16.20
CA PHE A 235 -5.39 -3.56 -14.91
C PHE A 235 -4.21 -3.48 -13.96
N ASN A 236 -4.36 -2.69 -12.89
CA ASN A 236 -3.39 -2.56 -11.79
C ASN A 236 -1.96 -2.25 -12.27
N ARG A 237 -1.82 -1.31 -13.21
CA ARG A 237 -0.53 -0.88 -13.77
C ARG A 237 -0.06 0.45 -13.20
N ASP A 238 1.25 0.70 -13.21
CA ASP A 238 1.81 2.05 -13.00
C ASP A 238 1.43 2.65 -11.62
N VAL A 239 1.61 1.87 -10.55
CA VAL A 239 1.25 2.27 -9.18
C VAL A 239 2.49 2.76 -8.43
N ARG A 240 2.40 3.94 -7.82
CA ARG A 240 3.50 4.66 -7.16
C ARG A 240 3.15 4.89 -5.68
N ILE A 241 3.89 4.27 -4.78
CA ILE A 241 3.69 4.28 -3.33
C ILE A 241 4.97 4.82 -2.70
N PHE A 242 5.01 6.12 -2.42
CA PHE A 242 6.24 6.78 -1.95
C PHE A 242 6.08 7.55 -0.65
N ASP A 243 7.10 7.46 0.20
CA ASP A 243 7.26 8.34 1.37
C ASP A 243 6.07 8.29 2.36
N ASN A 244 5.26 7.22 2.33
CA ASN A 244 4.13 7.04 3.24
C ASN A 244 4.57 6.46 4.58
N ARG A 245 3.75 6.68 5.60
CA ARG A 245 3.85 6.03 6.91
C ARG A 245 2.71 5.04 7.04
N PHE A 246 3.04 3.75 7.07
CA PHE A 246 2.11 2.68 7.39
C PHE A 246 2.34 2.28 8.84
N ARG A 247 1.30 2.36 9.67
CA ARG A 247 1.39 2.09 11.10
C ARG A 247 0.28 1.17 11.55
N TYR A 248 0.62 0.13 12.31
CA TYR A 248 -0.38 -0.75 12.92
C TYR A 248 -1.32 -1.43 11.91
N ILE A 249 -0.73 -1.96 10.82
CA ILE A 249 -1.47 -2.61 9.72
C ILE A 249 -1.66 -4.10 10.01
N ARG A 250 -2.92 -4.54 10.15
CA ARG A 250 -3.26 -5.87 10.67
C ARG A 250 -2.97 -7.03 9.74
N ASP A 251 -3.04 -6.78 8.44
CA ASP A 251 -2.70 -7.76 7.40
C ASP A 251 -1.60 -7.20 6.48
N ASN A 252 -1.94 -6.60 5.35
CA ASN A 252 -0.98 -6.20 4.33
C ASN A 252 -0.99 -4.68 4.05
N PRO A 253 0.13 -3.96 4.25
CA PRO A 253 0.28 -2.58 3.78
C PRO A 253 0.17 -2.45 2.26
N VAL A 254 0.74 -3.40 1.50
CA VAL A 254 0.70 -3.42 0.03
C VAL A 254 0.29 -4.81 -0.45
N GLU A 255 -0.87 -4.90 -1.09
CA GLU A 255 -1.51 -6.13 -1.55
C GLU A 255 -2.08 -5.97 -2.96
N PRO A 256 -1.28 -6.14 -4.02
CA PRO A 256 -1.85 -6.44 -5.32
C PRO A 256 -2.52 -7.82 -5.29
N GLU A 257 -3.59 -7.99 -6.06
CA GLU A 257 -4.28 -9.26 -6.30
C GLU A 257 -4.50 -9.47 -7.80
N ALA A 258 -4.52 -10.73 -8.21
CA ALA A 258 -4.66 -11.24 -9.58
C ALA A 258 -3.53 -10.82 -10.56
N THR A 259 -3.31 -9.52 -10.77
CA THR A 259 -2.26 -8.97 -11.65
C THR A 259 -1.79 -7.61 -11.14
N ALA A 260 -0.51 -7.33 -11.32
CA ALA A 260 0.09 -6.02 -11.05
C ALA A 260 1.36 -5.84 -11.87
N VAL A 261 1.53 -4.67 -12.51
CA VAL A 261 2.72 -4.40 -13.32
C VAL A 261 3.26 -2.99 -13.09
N GLY A 262 4.57 -2.86 -12.90
CA GLY A 262 5.21 -1.55 -12.74
C GLY A 262 4.80 -0.86 -11.44
N TRP A 263 4.85 -1.58 -10.32
CA TRP A 263 4.57 -1.02 -9.01
C TRP A 263 5.87 -0.54 -8.37
N TRP A 264 5.85 0.68 -7.84
CA TRP A 264 7.01 1.32 -7.24
C TRP A 264 6.72 1.64 -5.77
N ILE A 265 7.35 0.90 -4.87
CA ILE A 265 7.16 0.97 -3.43
C ILE A 265 8.47 1.48 -2.82
N GLY A 266 8.60 2.81 -2.73
CA GLY A 266 9.87 3.46 -2.38
C GLY A 266 9.81 4.31 -1.12
N ARG A 267 10.84 4.26 -0.28
CA ARG A 267 11.05 5.20 0.85
C ARG A 267 9.90 5.27 1.86
N ASN A 268 9.08 4.23 1.94
CA ASN A 268 8.01 4.15 2.91
C ASN A 268 8.54 3.71 4.28
N ARG A 269 7.81 4.09 5.33
CA ARG A 269 8.07 3.67 6.70
C ARG A 269 6.96 2.74 7.15
N PHE A 270 7.32 1.49 7.47
CA PHE A 270 6.42 0.44 7.95
C PHE A 270 6.67 0.19 9.44
N TYR A 271 5.80 0.69 10.30
CA TYR A 271 5.95 0.55 11.74
C TYR A 271 4.82 -0.30 12.29
N ASN A 272 5.14 -1.42 12.93
CA ASN A 272 4.15 -2.38 13.41
C ASN A 272 3.20 -2.82 12.27
N CYS A 273 3.76 -3.46 11.24
CA CYS A 273 2.99 -4.02 10.13
C CYS A 273 3.11 -5.55 10.12
N HIS A 274 2.01 -6.26 9.90
CA HIS A 274 2.00 -7.72 9.96
C HIS A 274 2.70 -8.37 8.75
N LYS A 275 2.30 -8.09 7.50
CA LYS A 275 2.92 -8.64 6.28
C LYS A 275 3.15 -7.56 5.23
N LEU A 276 4.39 -7.11 5.02
CA LEU A 276 4.65 -5.87 4.26
C LEU A 276 4.17 -5.92 2.81
N PHE A 277 4.60 -6.94 2.06
CA PHE A 277 4.36 -7.05 0.63
C PHE A 277 3.71 -8.39 0.29
N SER A 278 2.50 -8.35 -0.29
CA SER A 278 1.84 -9.54 -0.83
C SER A 278 2.22 -9.76 -2.30
N GLN A 279 2.49 -11.01 -2.65
CA GLN A 279 2.62 -11.54 -4.01
C GLN A 279 1.80 -12.83 -4.14
N ASP A 280 0.80 -13.02 -3.27
CA ASP A 280 -0.03 -14.22 -3.22
C ASP A 280 -1.07 -14.20 -4.35
N GLY A 281 -0.88 -15.07 -5.35
CA GLY A 281 -1.81 -15.18 -6.47
C GLY A 281 -1.74 -14.01 -7.46
N VAL A 282 -0.56 -13.42 -7.63
CA VAL A 282 -0.38 -12.21 -8.44
C VAL A 282 0.50 -12.49 -9.65
N ARG A 283 -0.05 -12.21 -10.84
CA ARG A 283 0.62 -12.16 -12.14
C ARG A 283 1.30 -10.81 -12.37
N GLY A 284 2.13 -10.73 -13.41
CA GLY A 284 2.86 -9.52 -13.79
C GLY A 284 4.24 -9.46 -13.15
N GLY A 285 4.66 -8.28 -12.68
CA GLY A 285 6.01 -8.05 -12.16
C GLY A 285 6.46 -6.61 -12.39
N PHE A 286 7.77 -6.41 -12.51
CA PHE A 286 8.38 -5.08 -12.41
C PHE A 286 7.92 -4.36 -11.13
N TRP A 287 7.90 -5.10 -10.02
CA TRP A 287 7.66 -4.52 -8.70
C TRP A 287 8.99 -4.10 -8.10
N TYR A 288 9.07 -2.85 -7.67
CA TYR A 288 10.28 -2.24 -7.12
C TYR A 288 10.05 -1.88 -5.66
N TYR A 289 10.82 -2.50 -4.77
CA TYR A 289 10.80 -2.21 -3.34
C TYR A 289 12.16 -1.62 -2.95
N PHE A 290 12.23 -0.34 -2.62
CA PHE A 290 13.53 0.29 -2.32
C PHE A 290 13.49 1.40 -1.30
N GLY A 291 14.59 1.59 -0.57
CA GLY A 291 14.70 2.65 0.43
C GLY A 291 13.68 2.55 1.57
N ASN A 292 12.93 1.46 1.66
CA ASN A 292 11.90 1.30 2.69
C ASN A 292 12.55 0.97 4.03
N ILE A 293 11.89 1.42 5.09
CA ILE A 293 12.32 1.20 6.47
C ILE A 293 11.20 0.49 7.23
N CYS A 294 11.51 -0.63 7.89
CA CYS A 294 10.58 -1.35 8.74
C CYS A 294 11.10 -1.57 10.15
N TRP A 295 10.24 -1.37 11.15
CA TRP A 295 10.47 -1.82 12.52
C TRP A 295 9.16 -2.10 13.26
N PHE A 296 9.32 -2.58 14.48
CA PHE A 296 8.24 -2.88 15.40
C PHE A 296 8.66 -2.48 16.80
N ASP A 297 7.67 -2.23 17.65
CA ASP A 297 7.77 -2.24 19.11
C ASP A 297 6.51 -2.86 19.75
N SER A 298 5.71 -3.53 18.93
CA SER A 298 4.40 -4.05 19.26
C SER A 298 4.13 -5.31 18.45
N ARG A 299 3.37 -6.23 19.03
CA ARG A 299 2.86 -7.45 18.36
C ARG A 299 1.38 -7.28 18.04
N PRO A 300 0.88 -7.80 16.89
CA PRO A 300 -0.54 -7.74 16.56
C PRO A 300 -1.33 -8.83 17.27
N GLY A 301 -2.60 -8.54 17.50
CA GLY A 301 -3.59 -9.41 18.12
C GLY A 301 -3.49 -9.46 19.64
N PRO A 302 -4.59 -9.83 20.32
CA PRO A 302 -4.58 -10.09 21.75
C PRO A 302 -3.85 -11.40 22.08
N GLU A 303 -3.71 -11.70 23.37
CA GLU A 303 -3.17 -13.00 23.82
C GLU A 303 -3.98 -14.17 23.24
N GLY A 304 -3.29 -15.21 22.77
CA GLY A 304 -3.91 -16.38 22.13
C GLY A 304 -4.28 -16.21 20.65
N ASP A 305 -3.97 -15.08 20.02
CA ASP A 305 -4.09 -14.93 18.57
C ASP A 305 -2.96 -15.68 17.85
N GLU A 306 -3.30 -16.60 16.95
CA GLU A 306 -2.34 -17.41 16.19
C GLU A 306 -1.77 -16.67 14.96
N TYR A 307 -2.38 -15.56 14.55
CA TYR A 307 -2.02 -14.76 13.37
C TYR A 307 -1.21 -13.52 13.76
N ASN A 308 -0.13 -13.76 14.51
CA ASN A 308 0.76 -12.72 15.01
C ASN A 308 2.19 -12.78 14.45
N GLY A 309 2.52 -13.82 13.67
CA GLY A 309 3.90 -14.11 13.24
C GLY A 309 4.45 -13.23 12.12
N GLY A 310 3.61 -12.71 11.22
CA GLY A 310 4.02 -11.79 10.14
C GLY A 310 4.97 -12.35 9.09
N ALA A 311 5.35 -11.48 8.13
CA ALA A 311 6.40 -11.69 7.14
C ALA A 311 6.83 -10.37 6.47
N VAL A 312 7.98 -10.31 5.81
CA VAL A 312 8.25 -9.23 4.83
C VAL A 312 7.50 -9.53 3.53
N PHE A 313 7.68 -10.73 2.97
CA PHE A 313 6.95 -11.19 1.79
C PHE A 313 5.93 -12.29 2.13
N LYS A 314 4.69 -12.09 1.68
CA LYS A 314 3.63 -13.11 1.63
C LYS A 314 3.58 -13.64 0.19
N LEU A 315 3.95 -14.89 -0.01
CA LEU A 315 4.01 -15.53 -1.32
C LEU A 315 2.86 -16.50 -1.53
N GLY A 316 2.51 -16.75 -2.80
CA GLY A 316 1.47 -17.71 -3.17
C GLY A 316 1.88 -19.15 -2.91
N LYS A 317 0.91 -20.06 -2.80
CA LYS A 317 1.19 -21.48 -2.46
C LYS A 317 1.74 -22.33 -3.62
N GLY A 318 1.99 -21.75 -4.79
CA GLY A 318 2.36 -22.48 -6.01
C GLY A 318 1.23 -23.35 -6.57
N GLY A 319 1.57 -24.30 -7.44
CA GLY A 319 0.60 -25.17 -8.10
C GLY A 319 -0.27 -24.40 -9.08
N SER A 320 -1.60 -24.40 -8.88
CA SER A 320 -2.54 -23.65 -9.71
C SER A 320 -2.68 -22.17 -9.33
N VAL A 321 -2.00 -21.73 -8.26
CA VAL A 321 -2.03 -20.32 -7.84
C VAL A 321 -1.10 -19.52 -8.76
N PRO A 322 -1.58 -18.43 -9.39
CA PRO A 322 -0.76 -17.62 -10.29
C PRO A 322 0.54 -17.15 -9.66
N GLN A 323 1.59 -17.06 -10.49
CA GLN A 323 2.94 -16.64 -10.12
C GLN A 323 3.37 -15.43 -10.96
N PRO A 324 4.38 -14.66 -10.54
CA PRO A 324 4.89 -13.54 -11.33
C PRO A 324 5.27 -13.95 -12.75
N ASP A 325 4.92 -13.13 -13.75
CA ASP A 325 5.29 -13.31 -15.16
C ASP A 325 6.64 -12.64 -15.50
N TYR A 326 7.06 -11.66 -14.69
CA TYR A 326 8.25 -10.84 -14.92
C TYR A 326 9.07 -10.65 -13.65
N VAL A 327 10.31 -10.17 -13.84
CA VAL A 327 11.24 -9.87 -12.76
C VAL A 327 10.72 -8.79 -11.82
N SER A 328 11.05 -8.90 -10.53
CA SER A 328 10.79 -7.88 -9.50
C SER A 328 12.05 -7.67 -8.65
N ASN A 329 12.21 -6.50 -8.04
CA ASN A 329 13.45 -6.10 -7.40
C ASN A 329 13.19 -5.48 -6.01
N CYS A 330 13.81 -6.04 -4.97
CA CYS A 330 13.78 -5.54 -3.61
C CYS A 330 15.20 -5.18 -3.16
N PHE A 331 15.52 -3.89 -3.05
CA PHE A 331 16.90 -3.46 -2.83
C PHE A 331 17.08 -2.22 -1.99
N HIS A 332 18.20 -2.16 -1.25
CA HIS A 332 18.52 -1.03 -0.37
C HIS A 332 17.37 -0.70 0.60
N ASN A 333 16.76 -1.70 1.22
CA ASN A 333 15.77 -1.53 2.30
C ASN A 333 16.38 -1.88 3.66
N SER A 334 15.96 -1.18 4.72
CA SER A 334 16.36 -1.46 6.10
C SER A 334 15.20 -2.08 6.88
N PHE A 335 15.40 -3.30 7.36
CA PHE A 335 14.37 -4.06 8.07
C PHE A 335 14.88 -4.47 9.46
N PHE A 336 14.22 -3.98 10.51
CA PHE A 336 14.36 -4.48 11.88
C PHE A 336 13.15 -5.36 12.22
N LEU A 337 13.36 -6.67 12.33
CA LEU A 337 12.30 -7.67 12.24
C LEU A 337 12.16 -8.49 13.53
N ARG A 338 10.90 -8.68 13.96
CA ARG A 338 10.48 -9.79 14.86
C ARG A 338 9.94 -11.00 14.09
N GLN A 339 9.70 -10.81 12.80
CA GLN A 339 8.98 -11.73 11.94
C GLN A 339 9.91 -12.29 10.87
N LYS A 340 9.48 -13.38 10.23
CA LYS A 340 10.24 -14.02 9.15
C LYS A 340 10.42 -13.06 7.99
N TYR A 341 11.50 -13.24 7.22
CA TYR A 341 11.61 -12.56 5.93
C TYR A 341 10.57 -13.13 4.95
N ILE A 342 10.53 -14.47 4.83
CA ILE A 342 9.56 -15.20 3.98
C ILE A 342 9.09 -16.44 4.74
N LYS A 343 7.77 -16.59 4.92
CA LYS A 343 7.22 -17.69 5.74
C LYS A 343 7.01 -19.01 4.98
N LYS A 344 6.57 -18.96 3.73
CA LYS A 344 6.24 -20.11 2.87
C LYS A 344 5.79 -19.60 1.50
N GLY A 345 5.60 -20.52 0.56
CA GLY A 345 5.05 -20.27 -0.76
C GLY A 345 6.06 -20.49 -1.87
N THR A 346 5.70 -20.10 -3.07
CA THR A 346 6.50 -20.20 -4.29
C THR A 346 6.66 -18.79 -4.85
N THR A 347 7.84 -18.49 -5.39
CA THR A 347 8.05 -17.28 -6.21
C THR A 347 9.17 -17.48 -7.23
N ARG A 348 9.21 -16.60 -8.23
CA ARG A 348 10.19 -16.54 -9.30
C ARG A 348 10.49 -15.10 -9.68
N GLY A 349 11.67 -14.85 -10.25
CA GLY A 349 12.05 -13.55 -10.79
C GLY A 349 12.32 -12.45 -9.77
N LEU A 350 12.31 -12.77 -8.47
CA LEU A 350 12.62 -11.80 -7.41
C LEU A 350 14.14 -11.65 -7.26
N THR A 351 14.66 -10.45 -7.52
CA THR A 351 16.01 -10.04 -7.12
C THR A 351 15.94 -9.28 -5.80
N ASN A 352 16.37 -9.90 -4.71
CA ASN A 352 16.59 -9.29 -3.41
C ASN A 352 18.06 -8.89 -3.29
N ALA A 353 18.38 -7.60 -3.11
CA ALA A 353 19.77 -7.18 -3.14
C ALA A 353 20.10 -6.02 -2.20
N ARG A 354 21.23 -6.13 -1.50
CA ARG A 354 21.81 -5.02 -0.72
C ARG A 354 20.86 -4.45 0.34
N ASN A 355 19.98 -5.28 0.89
CA ASN A 355 19.15 -4.90 2.02
C ASN A 355 19.95 -5.05 3.33
N ALA A 356 19.58 -4.29 4.35
CA ALA A 356 20.03 -4.50 5.73
C ALA A 356 18.88 -5.14 6.50
N ILE A 357 19.07 -6.38 6.95
CA ILE A 357 18.02 -7.20 7.56
C ILE A 357 18.48 -7.61 8.97
N GLU A 358 18.09 -6.81 9.95
CA GLU A 358 18.34 -7.09 11.36
C GLU A 358 17.15 -7.85 11.95
N HIS A 359 17.37 -9.05 12.45
CA HIS A 359 16.43 -9.72 13.34
C HIS A 359 16.72 -9.31 14.78
N ALA A 360 15.65 -8.97 15.50
CA ALA A 360 15.72 -8.61 16.89
C ALA A 360 16.15 -9.81 17.75
N ASP A 361 16.93 -9.53 18.79
CA ASP A 361 17.36 -10.54 19.75
C ASP A 361 16.24 -10.83 20.77
N PRO A 362 15.60 -12.00 20.72
CA PRO A 362 14.48 -12.32 21.61
C PRO A 362 14.89 -12.39 23.09
N THR A 363 16.18 -12.57 23.37
CA THR A 363 16.67 -12.61 24.76
C THR A 363 16.77 -11.21 25.38
N LYS A 364 16.68 -10.16 24.56
CA LYS A 364 16.78 -8.76 24.96
C LYS A 364 15.47 -8.00 24.91
N LEU A 365 14.41 -8.60 24.36
CA LEU A 365 13.09 -7.99 24.25
C LEU A 365 12.06 -8.75 25.10
N PRO A 366 10.98 -8.08 25.55
CA PRO A 366 9.85 -8.75 26.19
C PRO A 366 9.27 -9.88 25.33
N GLU A 367 8.92 -11.00 25.98
CA GLU A 367 8.40 -12.21 25.30
C GLU A 367 7.10 -11.94 24.53
N ASP A 368 6.27 -11.03 25.03
CA ASP A 368 5.00 -10.63 24.42
C ASP A 368 5.14 -9.80 23.14
N LEU A 369 6.35 -9.30 22.83
CA LEU A 369 6.66 -8.66 21.54
C LEU A 369 7.06 -9.65 20.46
N MET A 370 7.53 -10.83 20.84
CA MET A 370 8.14 -11.78 19.92
C MET A 370 7.17 -12.91 19.56
N PRO A 371 7.13 -13.36 18.30
CA PRO A 371 6.50 -14.64 17.98
C PRO A 371 7.36 -15.79 18.53
N LEU A 372 6.73 -16.95 18.73
CA LEU A 372 7.42 -18.19 19.15
C LEU A 372 8.44 -18.65 18.10
N ASP A 373 8.10 -18.48 16.82
CA ASP A 373 8.88 -18.93 15.69
C ASP A 373 9.55 -17.73 15.02
N GLN A 374 10.88 -17.68 15.13
CA GLN A 374 11.71 -16.54 14.76
C GLN A 374 12.72 -16.87 13.66
N THR A 375 12.53 -17.97 12.94
CA THR A 375 13.45 -18.34 11.86
C THR A 375 13.42 -17.32 10.72
N PHE A 376 14.57 -17.11 10.06
CA PHE A 376 14.67 -16.20 8.91
C PHE A 376 13.69 -16.56 7.78
N PHE A 377 13.67 -17.84 7.38
CA PHE A 377 12.68 -18.43 6.48
C PHE A 377 11.84 -19.46 7.19
N GLY A 378 10.64 -19.73 6.68
CA GLY A 378 9.88 -20.90 7.11
C GLY A 378 10.48 -22.22 6.62
N PRO A 379 9.76 -23.33 6.85
CA PRO A 379 10.24 -24.67 6.49
C PRO A 379 10.57 -24.78 4.99
N ALA A 380 11.73 -25.35 4.68
CA ALA A 380 12.24 -25.45 3.31
C ALA A 380 11.34 -26.31 2.39
N ASP A 381 10.63 -27.29 2.95
CA ASP A 381 9.64 -28.12 2.23
C ASP A 381 8.36 -27.35 1.87
N LYS A 382 8.20 -26.12 2.38
CA LYS A 382 7.03 -25.25 2.13
C LYS A 382 7.40 -23.93 1.47
N LEU A 383 8.68 -23.72 1.15
CA LEU A 383 9.17 -22.53 0.50
C LEU A 383 9.98 -22.93 -0.73
N ASP A 384 9.49 -22.53 -1.90
CA ASP A 384 10.13 -22.78 -3.19
C ASP A 384 10.59 -21.45 -3.80
N LEU A 385 11.90 -21.34 -3.98
CA LEU A 385 12.55 -20.20 -4.62
C LEU A 385 13.15 -20.71 -5.93
N SER A 386 12.56 -20.33 -7.06
CA SER A 386 13.03 -20.79 -8.38
C SER A 386 14.51 -20.44 -8.56
N SER A 387 15.37 -21.44 -8.72
CA SER A 387 16.82 -21.26 -8.88
C SER A 387 17.29 -21.28 -10.34
N ASP A 388 16.42 -21.68 -11.26
CA ASP A 388 16.71 -21.93 -12.67
C ASP A 388 15.64 -21.30 -13.58
N GLY A 389 15.75 -21.55 -14.89
CA GLY A 389 14.83 -21.02 -15.89
C GLY A 389 15.03 -19.54 -16.23
N SER A 390 14.00 -18.94 -16.82
CA SER A 390 14.00 -17.55 -17.30
C SER A 390 13.83 -16.50 -16.19
N LEU A 391 13.35 -16.91 -15.01
CA LEU A 391 13.06 -16.04 -13.88
C LEU A 391 13.65 -16.60 -12.56
N PRO A 392 14.98 -16.73 -12.44
CA PRO A 392 15.57 -17.16 -11.18
C PRO A 392 15.34 -16.10 -10.08
N VAL A 393 15.13 -16.57 -8.86
CA VAL A 393 15.20 -15.79 -7.63
C VAL A 393 16.66 -15.60 -7.26
N LEU A 394 17.04 -14.37 -6.92
CA LEU A 394 18.42 -14.02 -6.58
C LEU A 394 18.45 -13.20 -5.29
N PHE A 395 19.26 -13.63 -4.33
CA PHE A 395 19.66 -12.87 -3.16
C PHE A 395 21.13 -12.45 -3.33
N LYS A 396 21.42 -11.15 -3.36
CA LYS A 396 22.76 -10.63 -3.65
C LYS A 396 23.19 -9.51 -2.71
N GLY A 397 24.23 -9.73 -1.92
CA GLY A 397 24.84 -8.68 -1.13
C GLY A 397 24.03 -8.22 0.09
N ASP A 398 22.99 -8.95 0.49
CA ASP A 398 22.22 -8.59 1.69
C ASP A 398 23.10 -8.72 2.95
N LEU A 399 22.96 -7.73 3.84
CA LEU A 399 23.58 -7.71 5.17
C LEU A 399 22.57 -8.21 6.20
N VAL A 400 22.89 -9.29 6.90
CA VAL A 400 21.94 -9.99 7.78
C VAL A 400 22.61 -10.43 9.07
N ASN A 401 21.97 -10.20 10.23
CA ASN A 401 22.49 -10.62 11.55
C ASN A 401 21.88 -11.92 12.10
N HIS A 402 21.05 -12.61 11.33
CA HIS A 402 20.33 -13.79 11.81
C HIS A 402 21.29 -15.01 11.90
N PRO A 403 21.26 -15.81 12.99
CA PRO A 403 22.22 -16.91 13.21
C PRO A 403 22.26 -17.99 12.14
N THR A 404 21.17 -18.17 11.40
CA THR A 404 21.08 -19.17 10.30
C THR A 404 21.51 -18.60 8.95
N TYR A 405 21.89 -17.33 8.85
CA TYR A 405 22.35 -16.74 7.60
C TYR A 405 23.89 -16.88 7.50
N PRO A 406 24.46 -17.37 6.38
CA PRO A 406 23.80 -17.64 5.09
C PRO A 406 23.23 -19.06 4.92
N ASP A 407 23.54 -20.00 5.81
CA ASP A 407 23.25 -21.45 5.67
C ASP A 407 21.77 -21.80 5.43
N VAL A 408 20.83 -20.92 5.78
CA VAL A 408 19.40 -21.05 5.46
C VAL A 408 19.14 -21.15 3.94
N PHE A 409 20.10 -20.75 3.11
CA PHE A 409 20.06 -20.87 1.65
C PHE A 409 20.61 -22.19 1.10
N ASP A 410 21.18 -23.08 1.92
CA ASP A 410 21.71 -24.38 1.47
C ASP A 410 20.73 -25.22 0.63
N PRO A 411 19.41 -25.23 0.91
CA PRO A 411 18.43 -25.93 0.07
C PRO A 411 18.19 -25.29 -1.30
N TYR A 412 18.64 -24.04 -1.52
CA TYR A 412 18.32 -23.20 -2.68
C TYR A 412 19.58 -22.88 -3.49
N ASN A 413 20.14 -23.90 -4.15
CA ASN A 413 21.38 -23.76 -4.91
C ASN A 413 21.27 -22.65 -5.97
N GLY A 414 22.28 -21.77 -6.05
CA GLY A 414 22.33 -20.68 -7.02
C GLY A 414 21.47 -19.46 -6.69
N VAL A 415 20.64 -19.51 -5.63
CA VAL A 415 19.80 -18.36 -5.22
C VAL A 415 20.62 -17.30 -4.49
N LEU A 416 21.63 -17.68 -3.69
CA LEU A 416 22.42 -16.73 -2.89
C LEU A 416 23.78 -16.41 -3.51
N SER A 417 24.17 -15.13 -3.50
CA SER A 417 25.49 -14.66 -3.90
C SER A 417 25.99 -13.50 -3.04
N ASP A 418 27.31 -13.44 -2.78
CA ASP A 418 27.96 -12.37 -2.00
C ASP A 418 27.28 -12.08 -0.63
N PRO A 419 26.99 -13.11 0.21
CA PRO A 419 26.30 -12.87 1.48
C PRO A 419 27.16 -12.09 2.48
N ARG A 420 26.55 -11.17 3.23
CA ARG A 420 27.21 -10.43 4.32
C ARG A 420 26.56 -10.80 5.66
N ALA A 421 27.11 -11.80 6.34
CA ALA A 421 26.63 -12.21 7.66
C ALA A 421 27.24 -11.32 8.76
N SER A 422 26.44 -11.02 9.79
CA SER A 422 26.88 -10.32 11.01
C SER A 422 26.48 -11.13 12.25
N SER A 423 27.32 -11.07 13.29
CA SER A 423 26.98 -11.61 14.63
C SER A 423 26.54 -10.53 15.62
N ILE A 424 26.56 -9.27 15.20
CA ILE A 424 26.19 -8.10 15.98
C ILE A 424 24.99 -7.38 15.33
N PRO A 425 24.25 -6.55 16.08
CA PRO A 425 23.22 -5.70 15.49
C PRO A 425 23.77 -4.85 14.33
N LEU A 426 22.94 -4.58 13.34
CA LEU A 426 23.28 -3.85 12.12
C LEU A 426 23.11 -2.34 12.30
N PHE A 427 22.03 -1.93 12.97
CA PHE A 427 21.62 -0.54 13.12
C PHE A 427 22.10 0.06 14.45
N GLU A 428 22.20 1.39 14.51
CA GLU A 428 22.46 2.12 15.75
C GLU A 428 21.41 1.80 16.82
N ASP A 429 20.12 1.81 16.44
CA ASP A 429 18.99 1.48 17.32
C ASP A 429 17.71 1.18 16.50
N GLY A 430 17.59 -0.06 16.02
CA GLY A 430 16.46 -0.49 15.19
C GLY A 430 15.10 -0.39 15.89
N LEU A 431 15.06 -0.69 17.20
CA LEU A 431 13.84 -0.59 18.01
C LEU A 431 13.38 0.87 18.18
N GLY A 432 14.33 1.78 18.43
CA GLY A 432 14.10 3.22 18.50
C GLY A 432 13.92 3.91 17.14
N GLY A 433 13.97 3.17 16.03
CA GLY A 433 13.77 3.71 14.69
C GLY A 433 14.95 4.49 14.10
N ARG A 434 16.18 4.26 14.58
CA ARG A 434 17.42 4.82 14.04
C ARG A 434 18.16 3.78 13.21
N PHE A 435 18.14 3.96 11.89
CA PHE A 435 18.55 2.94 10.91
C PHE A 435 19.85 3.25 10.18
N ASP A 436 20.62 4.23 10.64
CA ASP A 436 22.02 4.31 10.25
C ASP A 436 22.71 3.00 10.64
N LEU A 437 23.50 2.46 9.72
CA LEU A 437 24.30 1.28 9.99
C LEU A 437 25.36 1.60 11.04
N ARG A 438 25.72 0.64 11.87
CA ARG A 438 26.90 0.76 12.73
C ARG A 438 28.18 0.84 11.90
N PRO A 439 29.23 1.51 12.38
CA PRO A 439 30.46 1.76 11.61
C PRO A 439 31.07 0.53 10.95
N GLU A 440 30.96 -0.64 11.58
CA GLU A 440 31.50 -1.92 11.10
C GLU A 440 30.84 -2.41 9.81
N HIS A 441 29.62 -1.93 9.52
CA HIS A 441 28.80 -2.37 8.39
C HIS A 441 28.72 -1.33 7.26
N ARG A 442 29.38 -0.18 7.42
CA ARG A 442 29.37 0.97 6.50
C ARG A 442 30.28 0.74 5.30
N GLU A 443 29.96 -0.28 4.50
CA GLU A 443 30.74 -0.66 3.33
C GLU A 443 29.87 -0.77 2.08
N GLY A 444 30.30 -0.12 1.00
CA GLY A 444 29.71 -0.28 -0.33
C GLY A 444 30.00 -1.65 -0.96
N TYR A 445 29.88 -1.74 -2.28
CA TYR A 445 30.05 -2.97 -3.05
C TYR A 445 31.16 -2.82 -4.10
N CYS A 446 31.65 -3.95 -4.61
CA CYS A 446 32.64 -3.93 -5.69
C CYS A 446 32.01 -3.55 -7.04
N GLU A 447 30.78 -4.00 -7.28
CA GLU A 447 30.07 -3.85 -8.55
C GLU A 447 28.90 -2.86 -8.46
N LYS A 448 28.45 -2.36 -9.62
CA LYS A 448 27.17 -1.63 -9.72
C LYS A 448 26.00 -2.60 -9.72
N LEU A 449 24.92 -2.27 -9.04
CA LEU A 449 23.66 -3.01 -9.15
C LEU A 449 22.99 -2.61 -10.46
N ARG A 450 22.43 -3.58 -11.20
CA ARG A 450 21.70 -3.35 -12.45
C ARG A 450 20.27 -3.83 -12.24
N ILE A 451 19.30 -2.94 -12.47
CA ILE A 451 17.88 -3.22 -12.29
C ILE A 451 17.18 -3.07 -13.63
N PRO A 452 16.50 -4.10 -14.15
CA PRO A 452 15.71 -4.00 -15.37
C PRO A 452 14.47 -3.12 -15.15
N MET A 453 14.17 -2.25 -16.12
CA MET A 453 13.06 -1.30 -16.10
C MET A 453 11.90 -1.81 -16.99
N PRO A 454 10.65 -1.34 -16.77
CA PRO A 454 9.49 -1.87 -17.49
C PRO A 454 9.36 -1.31 -18.93
N ASP A 455 10.35 -0.53 -19.39
CA ASP A 455 10.52 -0.04 -20.76
C ASP A 455 11.67 -0.75 -21.51
N GLY A 456 12.26 -1.78 -20.89
CA GLY A 456 13.41 -2.52 -21.41
C GLY A 456 14.76 -1.85 -21.19
N SER A 457 14.79 -0.67 -20.57
CA SER A 457 16.03 -0.04 -20.13
C SER A 457 16.58 -0.72 -18.86
N THR A 458 17.74 -0.26 -18.40
CA THR A 458 18.37 -0.78 -17.17
C THR A 458 18.89 0.37 -16.33
N TRP A 459 18.34 0.51 -15.13
CA TRP A 459 18.84 1.42 -14.13
C TRP A 459 20.10 0.86 -13.46
N LYS A 460 21.03 1.73 -13.06
CA LYS A 460 22.30 1.36 -12.45
C LYS A 460 22.49 2.10 -11.12
N CYS A 461 22.58 1.35 -10.02
CA CYS A 461 22.97 1.91 -8.73
C CYS A 461 24.49 2.08 -8.65
N ASP A 462 24.95 3.17 -8.04
CA ASP A 462 26.36 3.28 -7.68
C ASP A 462 26.75 2.21 -6.66
N ARG A 463 28.04 1.87 -6.65
CA ARG A 463 28.61 0.87 -5.76
C ARG A 463 28.89 1.43 -4.37
N THR A 464 28.91 2.75 -4.19
CA THR A 464 29.22 3.39 -2.89
C THR A 464 28.11 3.28 -1.86
N PHE A 465 26.85 3.08 -2.28
CA PHE A 465 25.73 2.90 -1.36
C PHE A 465 25.93 1.65 -0.49
N TRP A 466 25.73 1.83 0.81
CA TRP A 466 25.80 0.74 1.79
C TRP A 466 24.57 -0.18 1.67
N PRO A 467 24.60 -1.39 2.23
CA PRO A 467 23.39 -2.16 2.45
C PRO A 467 22.34 -1.35 3.23
N GLY A 468 21.07 -1.49 2.85
CA GLY A 468 19.96 -0.82 3.53
C GLY A 468 19.56 0.52 2.93
N ALA A 469 18.60 1.15 3.60
CA ALA A 469 17.90 2.35 3.12
C ALA A 469 18.63 3.66 3.41
N ILE A 470 19.70 3.66 4.21
CA ILE A 470 20.43 4.88 4.60
C ILE A 470 21.92 4.71 4.30
N THR A 471 22.50 5.70 3.64
CA THR A 471 23.95 5.84 3.45
C THR A 471 24.35 7.25 3.82
N ASP A 472 25.32 7.40 4.73
CA ASP A 472 25.80 8.70 5.21
C ASP A 472 24.68 9.67 5.67
N GLY A 473 23.63 9.14 6.31
CA GLY A 473 22.48 9.90 6.80
C GLY A 473 21.41 10.23 5.74
N ASP A 474 21.67 9.94 4.46
CA ASP A 474 20.73 10.14 3.37
C ASP A 474 19.92 8.88 3.07
N ILE A 475 18.61 9.05 2.91
CA ILE A 475 17.73 7.96 2.47
C ILE A 475 18.00 7.66 1.00
N PHE A 476 18.13 6.38 0.68
CA PHE A 476 18.30 5.89 -0.67
C PHE A 476 17.13 6.30 -1.57
N ALA A 477 17.41 7.17 -2.55
CA ALA A 477 16.38 7.74 -3.43
C ALA A 477 15.76 6.70 -4.37
N GLY A 478 16.56 5.72 -4.83
CA GLY A 478 16.18 4.73 -5.83
C GLY A 478 16.14 5.26 -7.27
N PRO A 479 15.63 4.46 -8.22
CA PRO A 479 15.41 4.88 -9.59
C PRO A 479 14.30 5.93 -9.72
N ASP A 480 14.40 6.79 -10.73
CA ASP A 480 13.28 7.60 -11.19
C ASP A 480 12.18 6.70 -11.75
N TYR A 481 10.92 7.10 -11.56
CA TYR A 481 9.78 6.37 -12.07
C TYR A 481 9.83 6.27 -13.60
N VAL A 482 9.61 5.05 -14.10
CA VAL A 482 9.47 4.74 -15.52
C VAL A 482 8.11 4.07 -15.73
N PRO A 483 7.21 4.66 -16.53
CA PRO A 483 5.94 4.03 -16.89
C PRO A 483 6.16 2.73 -17.65
N VAL A 484 5.21 1.80 -17.50
CA VAL A 484 5.24 0.53 -18.20
C VAL A 484 5.05 0.71 -19.70
N ASP A 485 5.98 0.17 -20.50
CA ASP A 485 5.79 -0.02 -21.94
C ASP A 485 5.08 -1.35 -22.19
N LEU A 486 3.78 -1.27 -22.50
CA LEU A 486 2.97 -2.46 -22.81
C LEU A 486 3.51 -3.27 -23.99
N GLY A 487 4.10 -2.61 -24.99
CA GLY A 487 4.66 -3.27 -26.16
C GLY A 487 5.89 -4.09 -25.79
N TYR A 488 6.75 -3.53 -24.93
CA TYR A 488 7.90 -4.25 -24.38
C TYR A 488 7.47 -5.45 -23.53
N ILE A 489 6.64 -5.24 -22.49
CA ILE A 489 6.33 -6.33 -21.54
C ILE A 489 5.55 -7.47 -22.21
N ARG A 490 4.64 -7.16 -23.15
CA ARG A 490 3.86 -8.19 -23.87
C ARG A 490 4.68 -8.89 -24.95
N GLY A 491 5.84 -8.33 -25.30
CA GLY A 491 6.83 -8.98 -26.16
C GLY A 491 7.85 -9.84 -25.41
N LEU A 492 7.87 -9.81 -24.08
CA LEU A 492 8.71 -10.70 -23.29
C LEU A 492 8.19 -12.15 -23.35
N PRO A 493 9.07 -13.17 -23.30
CA PRO A 493 8.64 -14.55 -23.28
C PRO A 493 7.71 -14.83 -22.09
N SER A 494 6.53 -15.40 -22.33
CA SER A 494 5.67 -15.90 -21.25
C SER A 494 6.30 -17.14 -20.63
N CYS A 495 6.39 -17.19 -19.31
CA CYS A 495 6.94 -18.35 -18.59
C CYS A 495 5.94 -19.51 -18.44
N ASP A 496 4.95 -19.59 -19.33
CA ASP A 496 3.95 -20.65 -19.44
C ASP A 496 4.25 -21.64 -20.59
N ASP A 497 5.43 -21.52 -21.23
CA ASP A 497 5.98 -22.49 -22.19
C ASP A 497 6.95 -23.48 -21.53
#